data_AF-A0A445CKU5-F1
#
_entry.id   AF-A0A445CKU5-F1
#
_cell.length_a   1.000
_cell.length_b   1.000
_cell.length_c   1.000
_cell.angle_alpha   90.00
_cell.angle_beta   90.00
_cell.angle_gamma   90.00
#
_symmetry.space_group_name_H-M   'P 1'
#
loop_
_entity.id
_entity.type
_entity.pdbx_description
1 polymer ?
#
loop_
_entity_poly.entity_id
_entity_poly.type
_entity_poly.pdbx_seq_one_letter_code
_entity_poly.pdbx_strand_id
1 'polypeptide(L)'
;MGKILRETGKPSSSTASPSSSSAPATTSSTSVTETVRGSHHFKITGYSLSKGIGIGKYVASDTFSVGGYDWAIYFYPDGKSVEDNATYVSLFIALASDGTDVRALFELTLLDQSGKERHKVHSHFERTLESGPYTLKYRGSMWGYKRFFKRTALETSDYLKDDCLSVNCSVGVVRSHTEGPRIYSIGIPPSNIGEQFGQLLESGRGTDVSFEVNGEIFAAHKLVLAARSPVFRAQLFGPMKDQNTDCIRVEDMEAPVFKA
;
A
#
# COMPACT_ATOMS: atom_id res chain seq x y z
N MET A 1 38.17 -77.59 -29.39
CA MET A 1 38.27 -76.42 -30.28
C MET A 1 37.75 -75.21 -29.51
N GLY A 2 38.46 -74.07 -29.60
CA GLY A 2 38.00 -72.77 -29.06
C GLY A 2 38.49 -72.46 -27.64
N LYS A 3 39.35 -71.45 -27.54
CA LYS A 3 40.05 -70.92 -26.35
C LYS A 3 39.64 -69.44 -26.22
N ILE A 4 39.98 -68.78 -25.10
CA ILE A 4 40.21 -67.30 -24.92
C ILE A 4 38.94 -66.47 -24.60
N LEU A 5 38.85 -65.51 -23.65
CA LEU A 5 39.67 -64.95 -22.55
C LEU A 5 38.79 -63.88 -21.83
N ARG A 6 39.02 -63.60 -20.53
CA ARG A 6 39.18 -62.27 -19.85
C ARG A 6 38.22 -61.09 -20.17
N GLU A 7 37.90 -60.13 -19.30
CA GLU A 7 38.17 -59.76 -17.89
C GLU A 7 37.32 -58.49 -17.59
N THR A 8 37.17 -58.16 -16.31
CA THR A 8 36.91 -56.81 -15.72
C THR A 8 35.49 -56.23 -15.65
N GLY A 9 35.12 -55.83 -14.42
CA GLY A 9 34.08 -54.86 -14.10
C GLY A 9 34.42 -54.15 -12.78
N LYS A 10 34.83 -52.87 -12.89
CA LYS A 10 35.09 -51.92 -11.79
C LYS A 10 33.74 -51.38 -11.25
N PRO A 11 33.61 -51.00 -9.96
CA PRO A 11 32.41 -50.32 -9.49
C PRO A 11 32.51 -48.81 -9.76
N SER A 12 31.51 -48.23 -10.41
CA SER A 12 31.34 -46.79 -10.59
C SER A 12 30.59 -46.19 -9.41
N SER A 13 31.21 -45.19 -8.77
CA SER A 13 30.62 -44.34 -7.74
C SER A 13 29.55 -43.44 -8.35
N SER A 14 28.33 -43.51 -7.85
CA SER A 14 27.23 -42.61 -8.18
C SER A 14 27.39 -41.29 -7.43
N THR A 15 27.76 -40.23 -8.14
CA THR A 15 27.70 -38.86 -7.65
C THR A 15 26.24 -38.39 -7.73
N ALA A 16 25.57 -38.27 -6.59
CA ALA A 16 24.23 -37.68 -6.52
C ALA A 16 24.33 -36.16 -6.59
N SER A 17 23.82 -35.57 -7.67
CA SER A 17 23.56 -34.13 -7.75
C SER A 17 22.33 -33.77 -6.90
N PRO A 18 22.33 -32.67 -6.14
CA PRO A 18 21.15 -32.25 -5.41
C PRO A 18 20.14 -31.65 -6.41
N SER A 19 19.00 -32.31 -6.57
CA SER A 19 17.84 -31.77 -7.25
C SER A 19 17.27 -30.63 -6.42
N SER A 20 17.56 -29.39 -6.81
CA SER A 20 16.84 -28.22 -6.31
C SER A 20 15.42 -28.24 -6.87
N SER A 21 14.49 -28.88 -6.16
CA SER A 21 13.06 -28.72 -6.40
C SER A 21 12.65 -27.31 -5.99
N SER A 22 12.68 -26.37 -6.95
CA SER A 22 12.03 -25.07 -6.75
C SER A 22 10.53 -25.30 -6.66
N ALA A 23 10.00 -25.34 -5.44
CA ALA A 23 8.56 -25.31 -5.22
C ALA A 23 7.95 -24.10 -5.95
N PRO A 24 6.75 -24.23 -6.55
CA PRO A 24 6.12 -23.11 -7.24
C PRO A 24 5.88 -21.97 -6.24
N ALA A 25 6.36 -20.77 -6.57
CA ALA A 25 6.12 -19.58 -5.77
C ALA A 25 4.63 -19.24 -5.81
N THR A 26 3.91 -19.50 -4.71
CA THR A 26 2.52 -19.06 -4.56
C THR A 26 2.50 -17.54 -4.44
N THR A 27 1.75 -16.87 -5.32
CA THR A 27 1.51 -15.43 -5.24
C THR A 27 0.06 -15.17 -4.83
N SER A 28 -0.17 -14.06 -4.12
CA SER A 28 -1.50 -13.61 -3.74
C SER A 28 -1.62 -12.10 -3.94
N SER A 29 -2.84 -11.62 -4.09
CA SER A 29 -3.17 -10.19 -4.08
C SER A 29 -4.59 -10.01 -3.56
N THR A 30 -4.92 -8.81 -3.11
CA THR A 30 -6.26 -8.46 -2.64
C THR A 30 -6.70 -7.17 -3.31
N SER A 31 -7.87 -7.18 -3.95
CA SER A 31 -8.50 -5.96 -4.44
C SER A 31 -9.26 -5.31 -3.29
N VAL A 32 -8.91 -4.06 -2.98
CA VAL A 32 -9.60 -3.24 -1.99
C VAL A 32 -10.43 -2.22 -2.75
N THR A 33 -11.72 -2.18 -2.46
CA THR A 33 -12.63 -1.17 -3.03
C THR A 33 -13.23 -0.38 -1.88
N GLU A 34 -13.03 0.93 -1.91
CA GLU A 34 -13.50 1.85 -0.88
C GLU A 34 -14.30 3.01 -1.49
N THR A 35 -15.03 3.73 -0.63
CA THR A 35 -15.79 4.91 -1.04
C THR A 35 -15.27 6.13 -0.28
N VAL A 36 -14.76 7.11 -1.02
CA VAL A 36 -14.39 8.42 -0.46
C VAL A 36 -15.63 9.31 -0.49
N ARG A 37 -16.09 9.75 0.69
CA ARG A 37 -17.28 10.58 0.83
C ARG A 37 -16.94 12.05 1.05
N GLY A 38 -17.80 12.92 0.55
CA GLY A 38 -17.78 14.35 0.81
C GLY A 38 -19.15 14.95 0.56
N SER A 39 -19.37 16.16 1.06
CA SER A 39 -20.64 16.87 0.91
C SER A 39 -20.43 18.34 0.59
N HIS A 40 -21.42 18.94 -0.05
CA HIS A 40 -21.43 20.33 -0.45
C HIS A 40 -22.81 20.95 -0.24
N HIS A 41 -22.81 22.13 0.39
CA HIS A 41 -24.01 22.92 0.62
C HIS A 41 -24.10 24.03 -0.43
N PHE A 42 -25.19 24.02 -1.19
CA PHE A 42 -25.47 25.00 -2.21
C PHE A 42 -26.72 25.81 -1.88
N LYS A 43 -26.51 27.08 -1.54
CA LYS A 43 -27.58 28.06 -1.33
C LYS A 43 -27.84 28.80 -2.63
N ILE A 44 -29.07 28.70 -3.13
CA ILE A 44 -29.53 29.43 -4.31
C ILE A 44 -30.32 30.62 -3.80
N THR A 45 -29.86 31.83 -4.12
CA THR A 45 -30.54 33.08 -3.76
C THR A 45 -31.18 33.70 -5.00
N GLY A 46 -32.27 34.45 -4.84
CA GLY A 46 -32.94 35.07 -5.97
C GLY A 46 -33.74 34.07 -6.81
N TYR A 47 -34.41 33.09 -6.18
CA TYR A 47 -35.16 32.06 -6.91
C TYR A 47 -36.16 32.67 -7.91
N SER A 48 -36.85 33.73 -7.50
CA SER A 48 -37.79 34.50 -8.31
C SER A 48 -37.19 35.07 -9.60
N LEU A 49 -35.89 35.37 -9.61
CA LEU A 49 -35.13 35.83 -10.79
C LEU A 49 -34.61 34.65 -11.62
N SER A 50 -34.35 33.51 -10.96
CA SER A 50 -33.88 32.30 -11.62
C SER A 50 -34.99 31.53 -12.34
N LYS A 51 -36.25 31.68 -11.94
CA LYS A 51 -37.38 31.06 -12.64
C LYS A 51 -37.70 31.81 -13.94
N GLY A 52 -38.03 31.09 -15.01
CA GLY A 52 -38.26 31.68 -16.33
C GLY A 52 -36.99 31.87 -17.18
N ILE A 53 -35.81 31.46 -16.70
CA ILE A 53 -34.58 31.47 -17.50
C ILE A 53 -34.61 30.52 -18.71
N GLY A 54 -35.58 29.60 -18.75
CA GLY A 54 -35.86 28.70 -19.86
C GLY A 54 -35.52 27.24 -19.55
N ILE A 55 -36.28 26.34 -20.18
CA ILE A 55 -36.09 24.90 -20.05
C ILE A 55 -34.67 24.50 -20.47
N GLY A 56 -34.03 23.66 -19.67
CA GLY A 56 -32.65 23.20 -19.89
C GLY A 56 -31.57 24.21 -19.50
N LYS A 57 -31.94 25.41 -19.03
CA LYS A 57 -31.02 26.34 -18.39
C LYS A 57 -30.95 26.06 -16.89
N TYR A 58 -29.78 26.29 -16.30
CA TYR A 58 -29.51 25.93 -14.92
C TYR A 58 -28.69 27.00 -14.19
N VAL A 59 -28.80 26.97 -12.87
CA VAL A 59 -27.91 27.63 -11.93
C VAL A 59 -26.94 26.57 -11.41
N ALA A 60 -25.64 26.84 -11.48
CA ALA A 60 -24.59 25.95 -11.01
C ALA A 60 -24.09 26.37 -9.63
N SER A 61 -23.75 25.39 -8.79
CA SER A 61 -22.90 25.63 -7.62
C SER A 61 -21.47 25.93 -8.03
N ASP A 62 -20.67 26.39 -7.07
CA ASP A 62 -19.22 26.29 -7.21
C ASP A 62 -18.77 24.82 -7.24
N THR A 63 -17.58 24.58 -7.74
CA THR A 63 -16.99 23.25 -7.78
C THR A 63 -16.50 22.82 -6.40
N PHE A 64 -16.64 21.53 -6.09
CA PHE A 64 -16.11 20.93 -4.87
C PHE A 64 -15.47 19.58 -5.14
N SER A 65 -14.41 19.25 -4.41
CA SER A 65 -13.60 18.07 -4.68
C SER A 65 -13.94 16.91 -3.74
N VAL A 66 -14.21 15.74 -4.32
CA VAL A 66 -14.43 14.49 -3.56
C VAL A 66 -13.78 13.34 -4.32
N GLY A 67 -13.01 12.51 -3.62
CA GLY A 67 -12.35 11.36 -4.22
C GLY A 67 -11.48 11.72 -5.42
N GLY A 68 -10.80 12.87 -5.36
CA GLY A 68 -9.88 13.39 -6.40
C GLY A 68 -10.54 13.81 -7.71
N TYR A 69 -11.84 14.02 -7.71
CA TYR A 69 -12.59 14.61 -8.82
C TYR A 69 -13.31 15.86 -8.35
N ASP A 70 -13.54 16.79 -9.27
CA ASP A 70 -14.33 17.98 -9.00
C ASP A 70 -15.77 17.75 -9.46
N TRP A 71 -16.70 18.25 -8.66
CA TRP A 71 -18.13 18.07 -8.81
C TRP A 71 -18.84 19.42 -8.75
N ALA A 72 -19.99 19.52 -9.40
CA ALA A 72 -20.87 20.69 -9.30
C ALA A 72 -22.34 20.28 -9.29
N ILE A 73 -23.17 21.03 -8.56
CA ILE A 73 -24.61 20.83 -8.49
C ILE A 73 -25.29 21.74 -9.51
N TYR A 74 -26.14 21.17 -10.37
CA TYR A 74 -26.94 21.92 -11.34
C TYR A 74 -28.41 21.89 -10.96
N PHE A 75 -28.96 23.07 -10.69
CA PHE A 75 -30.38 23.28 -10.44
C PHE A 75 -31.05 23.87 -11.68
N TYR A 76 -32.11 23.23 -12.16
CA TYR A 76 -32.90 23.68 -13.32
C TYR A 76 -34.27 24.19 -12.83
N PRO A 77 -34.46 25.52 -12.68
CA PRO A 77 -35.72 26.10 -12.21
C PRO A 77 -36.89 25.74 -13.14
N ASP A 78 -36.62 25.73 -14.45
CA ASP A 78 -37.61 25.46 -15.49
C ASP A 78 -37.62 24.00 -15.98
N GLY A 79 -36.91 23.12 -15.28
CA GLY A 79 -36.75 21.71 -15.64
C GLY A 79 -35.66 21.46 -16.69
N LYS A 80 -35.16 20.22 -16.74
CA LYS A 80 -34.05 19.84 -17.65
C LYS A 80 -34.47 19.65 -19.11
N SER A 81 -35.65 19.08 -19.37
CA SER A 81 -36.15 18.73 -20.71
C SER A 81 -37.54 19.29 -20.96
N VAL A 82 -37.86 19.52 -22.24
CA VAL A 82 -39.16 20.06 -22.69
C VAL A 82 -40.34 19.12 -22.43
N GLU A 83 -40.05 17.82 -22.21
CA GLU A 83 -41.02 16.74 -21.97
C GLU A 83 -42.01 17.08 -20.84
N ASP A 84 -41.54 17.80 -19.82
CA ASP A 84 -42.33 18.12 -18.64
C ASP A 84 -42.92 19.55 -18.70
N ASN A 85 -42.76 20.27 -19.81
CA ASN A 85 -43.26 21.63 -20.05
C ASN A 85 -43.06 22.57 -18.85
N ALA A 86 -41.86 22.57 -18.28
CA ALA A 86 -41.53 23.32 -17.08
C ALA A 86 -42.49 23.03 -15.90
N THR A 87 -42.93 21.79 -15.67
CA THR A 87 -43.79 21.46 -14.51
C THR A 87 -42.98 21.19 -13.23
N TYR A 88 -41.74 20.74 -13.39
CA TYR A 88 -40.85 20.33 -12.30
C TYR A 88 -39.58 21.16 -12.28
N VAL A 89 -39.02 21.34 -11.08
CA VAL A 89 -37.61 21.68 -10.94
C VAL A 89 -36.78 20.41 -11.04
N SER A 90 -35.58 20.51 -11.61
CA SER A 90 -34.64 19.39 -11.69
C SER A 90 -33.36 19.68 -10.93
N LEU A 91 -32.73 18.62 -10.42
CA LEU A 91 -31.49 18.73 -9.65
C LEU A 91 -30.54 17.60 -10.04
N PHE A 92 -29.30 17.96 -10.34
CA PHE A 92 -28.27 17.05 -10.82
C PHE A 92 -26.93 17.31 -10.14
N ILE A 93 -26.14 16.24 -9.99
CA ILE A 93 -24.71 16.29 -9.70
C ILE A 93 -23.96 16.03 -11.01
N ALA A 94 -22.99 16.87 -11.32
CA ALA A 94 -22.18 16.81 -12.54
C ALA A 94 -20.70 16.63 -12.22
N LEU A 95 -20.00 15.85 -13.03
CA LEU A 95 -18.55 15.75 -13.00
C LEU A 95 -17.96 17.01 -13.65
N ALA A 96 -17.24 17.82 -12.89
CA ALA A 96 -16.67 19.09 -13.34
C ALA A 96 -15.20 18.96 -13.76
N SER A 97 -14.46 17.98 -13.24
CA SER A 97 -13.09 17.67 -13.66
C SER A 97 -13.05 16.72 -14.86
N ASP A 98 -11.88 16.61 -15.49
CA ASP A 98 -11.63 15.54 -16.45
C ASP A 98 -11.57 14.19 -15.72
N GLY A 99 -12.14 13.17 -16.34
CA GLY A 99 -12.21 11.82 -15.77
C GLY A 99 -13.01 10.90 -16.67
N THR A 100 -12.60 9.64 -16.76
CA THR A 100 -13.30 8.60 -17.52
C THR A 100 -13.83 7.54 -16.56
N ASP A 101 -15.10 7.17 -16.76
CA ASP A 101 -15.77 6.11 -16.01
C ASP A 101 -15.69 6.24 -14.47
N VAL A 102 -15.84 7.46 -13.96
CA VAL A 102 -15.87 7.74 -12.52
C VAL A 102 -17.11 7.10 -11.91
N ARG A 103 -16.92 6.13 -11.02
CA ARG A 103 -18.02 5.48 -10.30
C ARG A 103 -18.35 6.25 -9.02
N ALA A 104 -19.58 6.73 -8.90
CA ALA A 104 -20.02 7.49 -7.73
C ALA A 104 -21.44 7.15 -7.26
N LEU A 105 -21.61 7.19 -5.95
CA LEU A 105 -22.88 7.28 -5.25
C LEU A 105 -23.17 8.76 -4.99
N PHE A 106 -24.45 9.13 -4.91
CA PHE A 106 -24.81 10.48 -4.53
C PHE A 106 -26.14 10.52 -3.77
N GLU A 107 -26.30 11.61 -3.04
CA GLU A 107 -27.56 12.01 -2.41
C GLU A 107 -27.79 13.48 -2.73
N LEU A 108 -29.02 13.80 -3.11
CA LEU A 108 -29.47 15.15 -3.36
C LEU A 108 -30.62 15.46 -2.40
N THR A 109 -30.42 16.47 -1.58
CA THR A 109 -31.34 16.85 -0.51
C THR A 109 -31.72 18.31 -0.66
N LEU A 110 -33.02 18.57 -0.82
CA LEU A 110 -33.58 19.91 -0.72
C LEU A 110 -34.03 20.14 0.73
N LEU A 111 -33.45 21.16 1.37
CA LEU A 111 -33.58 21.35 2.80
C LEU A 111 -34.87 22.12 3.16
N ASP A 112 -35.69 21.56 4.05
CA ASP A 112 -36.70 22.30 4.80
C ASP A 112 -36.08 23.48 5.57
N GLN A 113 -36.69 24.65 5.45
CA GLN A 113 -36.24 25.89 6.12
C GLN A 113 -37.22 26.36 7.21
N SER A 114 -38.19 25.51 7.58
CA SER A 114 -39.12 25.78 8.69
C SER A 114 -38.56 25.38 10.06
N GLY A 115 -37.47 24.61 10.08
CA GLY A 115 -36.88 24.05 11.30
C GLY A 115 -37.54 22.73 11.73
N LYS A 116 -38.37 22.13 10.87
CA LYS A 116 -39.03 20.84 11.14
C LYS A 116 -38.24 19.65 10.60
N GLU A 117 -37.10 19.89 9.96
CA GLU A 117 -36.19 18.88 9.39
C GLU A 117 -36.85 17.94 8.37
N ARG A 118 -37.93 18.39 7.71
CA ARG A 118 -38.66 17.62 6.70
C ARG A 118 -38.01 17.73 5.32
N HIS A 119 -36.74 17.36 5.21
CA HIS A 119 -35.99 17.50 3.97
C HIS A 119 -36.51 16.55 2.88
N LYS A 120 -36.48 17.01 1.62
CA LYS A 120 -36.76 16.16 0.45
C LYS A 120 -35.47 15.51 -0.01
N VAL A 121 -35.28 14.25 0.37
CA VAL A 121 -34.06 13.46 0.10
C VAL A 121 -34.28 12.50 -1.07
N HIS A 122 -33.30 12.41 -1.96
CA HIS A 122 -33.15 11.30 -2.88
C HIS A 122 -31.73 10.74 -2.78
N SER A 123 -31.59 9.57 -2.16
CA SER A 123 -30.30 8.93 -1.86
C SER A 123 -30.04 7.69 -2.72
N HIS A 124 -28.77 7.46 -3.00
CA HIS A 124 -28.26 6.21 -3.57
C HIS A 124 -27.26 5.50 -2.66
N PHE A 125 -26.98 6.03 -1.46
CA PHE A 125 -26.09 5.37 -0.51
C PHE A 125 -26.71 4.14 0.14
N GLU A 126 -28.05 4.07 0.21
CA GLU A 126 -28.79 3.04 0.94
C GLU A 126 -29.51 2.04 0.02
N ARG A 127 -29.34 2.15 -1.30
CA ARG A 127 -29.94 1.18 -2.21
C ARG A 127 -29.27 -0.17 -2.00
N THR A 128 -30.10 -1.16 -1.66
CA THR A 128 -29.77 -2.58 -1.57
C THR A 128 -28.98 -3.05 -2.80
N LEU A 129 -28.26 -4.16 -2.63
CA LEU A 129 -27.31 -4.84 -3.52
C LEU A 129 -27.64 -4.90 -5.04
N GLU A 130 -28.84 -4.51 -5.45
CA GLU A 130 -29.39 -4.56 -6.81
C GLU A 130 -28.98 -3.38 -7.72
N SER A 131 -28.50 -2.27 -7.17
CA SER A 131 -28.08 -1.11 -7.98
C SER A 131 -26.74 -0.56 -7.50
N GLY A 132 -25.69 -0.83 -8.26
CA GLY A 132 -24.35 -0.31 -8.01
C GLY A 132 -24.21 1.21 -8.24
N PRO A 133 -23.00 1.77 -7.99
CA PRO A 133 -22.71 3.19 -8.23
C PRO A 133 -22.91 3.58 -9.70
N TYR A 134 -23.25 4.85 -9.93
CA TYR A 134 -23.37 5.40 -11.28
C TYR A 134 -22.00 5.66 -11.88
N THR A 135 -21.89 5.43 -13.19
CA THR A 135 -20.68 5.74 -13.95
C THR A 135 -20.86 7.09 -14.66
N LEU A 136 -20.00 8.05 -14.35
CA LEU A 136 -19.86 9.33 -15.04
C LEU A 136 -18.70 9.24 -16.03
N LYS A 137 -19.03 9.27 -17.32
CA LYS A 137 -18.10 8.86 -18.39
C LYS A 137 -17.06 9.92 -18.78
N TYR A 138 -17.39 11.19 -18.61
CA TYR A 138 -16.59 12.33 -19.07
C TYR A 138 -17.00 13.61 -18.35
N ARG A 139 -16.17 14.66 -18.46
CA ARG A 139 -16.45 16.00 -17.93
C ARG A 139 -17.78 16.55 -18.45
N GLY A 140 -18.67 16.94 -17.54
CA GLY A 140 -20.02 17.42 -17.86
C GLY A 140 -21.08 16.30 -17.89
N SER A 141 -20.68 15.03 -17.78
CA SER A 141 -21.61 13.94 -17.47
C SER A 141 -22.29 14.22 -16.12
N MET A 142 -23.57 13.89 -16.00
CA MET A 142 -24.34 14.20 -14.80
C MET A 142 -25.41 13.16 -14.52
N TRP A 143 -25.74 13.01 -13.24
CA TRP A 143 -26.82 12.17 -12.74
C TRP A 143 -27.68 12.93 -11.75
N GLY A 144 -28.95 12.56 -11.65
CA GLY A 144 -29.92 13.29 -10.84
C GLY A 144 -31.34 13.04 -11.31
N TYR A 145 -32.23 13.97 -10.99
CA TYR A 145 -33.67 13.77 -11.13
C TYR A 145 -34.29 14.88 -11.98
N LYS A 146 -34.81 14.51 -13.16
CA LYS A 146 -35.59 15.42 -14.04
C LYS A 146 -36.83 15.97 -13.31
N ARG A 147 -37.53 15.11 -12.57
CA ARG A 147 -38.73 15.45 -11.80
C ARG A 147 -38.42 15.47 -10.30
N PHE A 148 -37.46 16.29 -9.88
CA PHE A 148 -37.01 16.31 -8.49
C PHE A 148 -38.13 16.78 -7.54
N PHE A 149 -38.79 17.89 -7.90
CA PHE A 149 -39.95 18.40 -7.16
C PHE A 149 -40.88 19.19 -8.08
N LYS A 150 -42.20 19.16 -7.82
CA LYS A 150 -43.16 19.91 -8.62
C LYS A 150 -43.02 21.41 -8.33
N ARG A 151 -42.90 22.25 -9.34
CA ARG A 151 -42.60 23.68 -9.14
C ARG A 151 -43.67 24.39 -8.32
N THR A 152 -44.94 24.19 -8.64
CA THR A 152 -46.06 24.83 -7.92
C THR A 152 -46.11 24.43 -6.45
N ALA A 153 -45.67 23.21 -6.13
CA ALA A 153 -45.55 22.77 -4.74
C ALA A 153 -44.31 23.35 -4.06
N LEU A 154 -43.20 23.51 -4.79
CA LEU A 154 -41.98 24.15 -4.28
C LEU A 154 -42.26 25.58 -3.83
N GLU A 155 -42.91 26.36 -4.70
CA GLU A 155 -43.17 27.80 -4.50
C GLU A 155 -44.10 28.09 -3.32
N THR A 156 -44.86 27.09 -2.86
CA THR A 156 -45.78 27.20 -1.72
C THR A 156 -45.30 26.44 -0.48
N SER A 157 -44.08 25.89 -0.52
CA SER A 157 -43.52 25.05 0.54
C SER A 157 -42.54 25.78 1.45
N ASP A 158 -42.25 25.16 2.59
CA ASP A 158 -41.19 25.56 3.53
C ASP A 158 -39.75 25.36 2.98
N TYR A 159 -39.59 24.83 1.76
CA TYR A 159 -38.29 24.71 1.10
C TYR A 159 -37.81 26.02 0.48
N LEU A 160 -38.73 26.93 0.12
CA LEU A 160 -38.42 28.25 -0.43
C LEU A 160 -38.72 29.31 0.63
N LYS A 161 -37.67 29.95 1.15
CA LYS A 161 -37.77 30.96 2.20
C LYS A 161 -36.87 32.14 1.88
N ASP A 162 -37.37 33.35 2.04
CA ASP A 162 -36.65 34.59 1.74
C ASP A 162 -36.02 34.59 0.33
N ASP A 163 -36.80 34.11 -0.65
CA ASP A 163 -36.39 33.92 -2.05
C ASP A 163 -35.14 33.03 -2.24
N CYS A 164 -34.86 32.15 -1.26
CA CYS A 164 -33.73 31.25 -1.25
C CYS A 164 -34.14 29.79 -1.17
N LEU A 165 -33.42 28.94 -1.90
CA LEU A 165 -33.44 27.49 -1.74
C LEU A 165 -32.10 27.03 -1.16
N SER A 166 -32.13 25.92 -0.42
CA SER A 166 -30.94 25.34 0.16
C SER A 166 -30.86 23.86 -0.19
N VAL A 167 -29.76 23.47 -0.84
CA VAL A 167 -29.51 22.12 -1.32
C VAL A 167 -28.26 21.58 -0.63
N ASN A 168 -28.34 20.37 -0.12
CA ASN A 168 -27.18 19.61 0.29
C ASN A 168 -26.97 18.44 -0.68
N CYS A 169 -25.73 18.27 -1.14
CA CYS A 169 -25.34 17.14 -1.95
C CYS A 169 -24.25 16.35 -1.23
N SER A 170 -24.42 15.04 -1.11
CA SER A 170 -23.37 14.12 -0.64
C SER A 170 -22.93 13.26 -1.82
N VAL A 171 -21.62 13.10 -2.01
CA VAL A 171 -21.01 12.30 -3.08
C VAL A 171 -20.12 11.25 -2.46
N GLY A 172 -20.18 10.02 -2.97
CA GLY A 172 -19.32 8.91 -2.57
C GLY A 172 -18.62 8.34 -3.79
N VAL A 173 -17.34 8.67 -3.98
CA VAL A 173 -16.55 8.20 -5.12
C VAL A 173 -15.94 6.84 -4.80
N VAL A 174 -16.21 5.86 -5.65
CA VAL A 174 -15.71 4.50 -5.51
C VAL A 174 -14.32 4.42 -6.13
N ARG A 175 -13.33 4.02 -5.32
CA ARG A 175 -11.95 3.81 -5.72
C ARG A 175 -11.55 2.36 -5.45
N SER A 176 -10.71 1.82 -6.31
CA SER A 176 -10.16 0.47 -6.13
C SER A 176 -8.65 0.49 -6.31
N HIS A 177 -7.94 -0.20 -5.43
CA HIS A 177 -6.52 -0.48 -5.59
C HIS A 177 -6.24 -1.94 -5.26
N THR A 178 -5.17 -2.47 -5.84
CA THR A 178 -4.73 -3.85 -5.59
C THR A 178 -3.56 -3.81 -4.61
N GLU A 179 -3.71 -4.50 -3.49
CA GLU A 179 -2.64 -4.71 -2.54
C GLU A 179 -1.97 -6.05 -2.82
N GLY A 180 -0.66 -6.01 -3.08
CA GLY A 180 0.19 -7.20 -3.12
C GLY A 180 0.86 -7.45 -1.76
N PRO A 181 1.46 -8.64 -1.54
CA PRO A 181 2.26 -8.90 -0.36
C PRO A 181 3.36 -7.84 -0.27
N ARG A 182 3.44 -7.14 0.87
CA ARG A 182 4.52 -6.19 1.14
C ARG A 182 5.83 -6.99 1.21
N ILE A 183 6.62 -6.95 0.15
CA ILE A 183 7.94 -7.58 0.13
C ILE A 183 8.89 -6.67 0.91
N TYR A 184 9.05 -6.94 2.20
CA TYR A 184 10.13 -6.34 2.98
C TYR A 184 11.44 -7.01 2.56
N SER A 185 12.14 -6.42 1.59
CA SER A 185 13.51 -6.84 1.26
C SER A 185 14.46 -6.14 2.23
N ILE A 186 14.82 -6.83 3.32
CA ILE A 186 15.92 -6.38 4.17
C ILE A 186 17.19 -6.79 3.44
N GLY A 187 17.94 -5.81 2.93
CA GLY A 187 19.26 -6.07 2.37
C GLY A 187 20.17 -6.64 3.46
N ILE A 188 20.53 -7.90 3.34
CA ILE A 188 21.46 -8.55 4.27
C ILE A 188 22.88 -8.08 3.88
N PRO A 189 23.59 -7.32 4.72
CA PRO A 189 24.96 -6.93 4.41
C PRO A 189 25.85 -8.18 4.37
N PRO A 190 26.90 -8.19 3.52
CA PRO A 190 27.88 -9.27 3.53
C PRO A 190 28.53 -9.38 4.92
N SER A 191 28.85 -10.59 5.34
CA SER A 191 29.52 -10.81 6.63
C SER A 191 30.94 -10.25 6.62
N ASN A 192 31.29 -9.43 7.60
CA ASN A 192 32.64 -8.91 7.83
C ASN A 192 33.28 -9.50 9.09
N ILE A 193 32.84 -10.70 9.51
CA ILE A 193 33.31 -11.34 10.75
C ILE A 193 34.83 -11.62 10.74
N GLY A 194 35.41 -11.90 9.56
CA GLY A 194 36.85 -12.11 9.40
C GLY A 194 37.66 -10.84 9.71
N GLU A 195 37.22 -9.70 9.18
CA GLU A 195 37.85 -8.39 9.46
C GLU A 195 37.73 -8.03 10.94
N GLN A 196 36.59 -8.29 11.57
CA GLN A 196 36.36 -8.03 13.00
C GLN A 196 37.29 -8.88 13.88
N PHE A 197 37.50 -10.15 13.56
CA PHE A 197 38.47 -10.99 14.29
C PHE A 197 39.92 -10.58 14.02
N GLY A 198 40.24 -10.12 12.80
CA GLY A 198 41.55 -9.54 12.49
C GLY A 198 41.84 -8.30 13.33
N GLN A 199 40.91 -7.35 13.39
CA GLN A 199 41.01 -6.17 14.24
C GLN A 199 41.11 -6.53 15.73
N LEU A 200 40.40 -7.58 16.17
CA LEU A 200 40.49 -8.06 17.56
C LEU A 200 41.91 -8.54 17.88
N LEU A 201 42.53 -9.32 16.99
CA LEU A 201 43.91 -9.78 17.11
C LEU A 201 44.89 -8.60 17.12
N GLU A 202 44.80 -7.69 16.15
CA GLU A 202 45.67 -6.51 16.02
C GLU A 202 45.57 -5.58 17.23
N SER A 203 44.38 -5.40 17.79
CA SER A 203 44.16 -4.52 18.95
C SER A 203 44.73 -5.07 20.26
N GLY A 204 44.98 -6.38 20.34
CA GLY A 204 45.39 -7.06 21.57
C GLY A 204 44.37 -7.02 22.71
N ARG A 205 43.14 -6.54 22.47
CA ARG A 205 42.13 -6.43 23.53
C ARG A 205 41.65 -7.81 23.96
N GLY A 206 41.74 -8.08 25.26
CA GLY A 206 41.21 -9.32 25.86
C GLY A 206 42.01 -10.57 25.50
N THR A 207 43.26 -10.43 25.05
CA THR A 207 44.15 -11.58 24.86
C THR A 207 44.42 -12.26 26.19
N ASP A 208 44.39 -13.59 26.18
CA ASP A 208 44.47 -14.45 27.36
C ASP A 208 45.53 -15.56 27.21
N VAL A 209 46.32 -15.51 26.13
CA VAL A 209 47.52 -16.33 25.88
C VAL A 209 48.56 -15.50 25.12
N SER A 210 49.85 -15.78 25.35
CA SER A 210 50.94 -15.30 24.52
C SER A 210 51.75 -16.45 23.92
N PHE A 211 52.33 -16.22 22.74
CA PHE A 211 53.28 -17.14 22.11
C PHE A 211 54.66 -16.51 22.05
N GLU A 212 55.68 -17.23 22.50
CA GLU A 212 57.08 -16.83 22.33
C GLU A 212 57.66 -17.57 21.12
N VAL A 213 58.07 -16.81 20.09
CA VAL A 213 58.58 -17.33 18.82
C VAL A 213 59.87 -16.60 18.47
N ASN A 214 61.01 -17.29 18.49
CA ASN A 214 62.34 -16.70 18.26
C ASN A 214 62.64 -15.43 19.09
N GLY A 215 62.12 -15.36 20.32
CA GLY A 215 62.28 -14.21 21.22
C GLY A 215 61.26 -13.07 21.02
N GLU A 216 60.35 -13.19 20.06
CA GLU A 216 59.20 -12.29 19.88
C GLU A 216 57.96 -12.83 20.60
N ILE A 217 57.14 -11.93 21.17
CA ILE A 217 55.93 -12.30 21.91
C ILE A 217 54.69 -11.87 21.13
N PHE A 218 53.79 -12.84 20.86
CA PHE A 218 52.53 -12.63 20.16
C PHE A 218 51.35 -12.90 21.10
N ALA A 219 50.58 -11.86 21.41
CA ALA A 219 49.35 -12.02 22.20
C ALA A 219 48.20 -12.52 21.32
N ALA A 220 47.38 -13.42 21.84
CA ALA A 220 46.26 -14.02 21.12
C ALA A 220 45.11 -14.43 22.06
N HIS A 221 44.06 -15.03 21.48
CA HIS A 221 42.83 -15.38 22.18
C HIS A 221 42.61 -16.90 22.16
N LYS A 222 42.62 -17.55 23.33
CA LYS A 222 42.50 -19.00 23.51
C LYS A 222 41.27 -19.57 22.80
N LEU A 223 40.13 -18.90 22.94
CA LEU A 223 38.86 -19.34 22.31
C LEU A 223 38.88 -19.27 20.79
N VAL A 224 39.46 -18.21 20.21
CA VAL A 224 39.57 -18.06 18.75
C VAL A 224 40.50 -19.13 18.19
N LEU A 225 41.65 -19.34 18.81
CA LEU A 225 42.61 -20.37 18.43
C LEU A 225 42.02 -21.77 18.54
N ALA A 226 41.34 -22.09 19.65
CA ALA A 226 40.70 -23.39 19.84
C ALA A 226 39.53 -23.63 18.86
N ALA A 227 38.80 -22.58 18.47
CA ALA A 227 37.75 -22.70 17.47
C ALA A 227 38.31 -22.96 16.05
N ARG A 228 39.52 -22.46 15.76
CA ARG A 228 40.13 -22.52 14.42
C ARG A 228 41.21 -23.60 14.25
N SER A 229 41.75 -24.13 15.34
CA SER A 229 42.82 -25.14 15.34
C SER A 229 42.53 -26.25 16.35
N PRO A 230 42.32 -27.50 15.89
CA PRO A 230 42.19 -28.66 16.77
C PRO A 230 43.42 -28.88 17.68
N VAL A 231 44.61 -28.51 17.20
CA VAL A 231 45.86 -28.61 17.95
C VAL A 231 45.81 -27.65 19.15
N PHE A 232 45.53 -26.37 18.92
CA PHE A 232 45.39 -25.40 20.01
C PHE A 232 44.21 -25.72 20.92
N ARG A 233 43.11 -26.28 20.38
CA ARG A 233 42.00 -26.74 21.21
C ARG A 233 42.42 -27.81 22.21
N ALA A 234 43.17 -28.82 21.75
CA ALA A 234 43.67 -29.89 22.60
C ALA A 234 44.72 -29.39 23.61
N GLN A 235 45.60 -28.48 23.19
CA GLN A 235 46.66 -27.94 24.04
C GLN A 235 46.10 -26.99 25.13
N LEU A 236 45.10 -26.17 24.80
CA LEU A 236 44.57 -25.16 25.72
C LEU A 236 43.46 -25.70 26.64
N PHE A 237 42.64 -26.62 26.12
CA PHE A 237 41.42 -27.10 26.78
C PHE A 237 41.33 -28.63 26.89
N GLY A 238 42.27 -29.37 26.29
CA GLY A 238 42.29 -30.82 26.31
C GLY A 238 43.11 -31.40 27.47
N PRO A 239 43.23 -32.73 27.53
CA PRO A 239 43.98 -33.42 28.59
C PRO A 239 45.49 -33.19 28.53
N MET A 240 46.01 -32.59 27.44
CA MET A 240 47.40 -32.18 27.26
C MET A 240 47.69 -30.76 27.77
N LYS A 241 46.78 -30.18 28.56
CA LYS A 241 46.93 -28.83 29.10
C LYS A 241 48.08 -28.78 30.11
N ASP A 242 49.14 -28.06 29.77
CA ASP A 242 50.24 -27.78 30.68
C ASP A 242 49.80 -26.90 31.85
N GLN A 243 50.53 -26.92 32.97
CA GLN A 243 50.19 -26.12 34.16
C GLN A 243 50.28 -24.62 33.91
N ASN A 244 51.07 -24.19 32.92
CA ASN A 244 51.19 -22.79 32.50
C ASN A 244 50.80 -22.65 31.02
N THR A 245 49.55 -22.25 30.77
CA THR A 245 49.02 -22.01 29.41
C THR A 245 48.99 -20.53 29.03
N ASP A 246 49.63 -19.69 29.84
CA ASP A 246 49.60 -18.24 29.64
C ASP A 246 50.70 -17.79 28.67
N CYS A 247 51.81 -18.54 28.58
CA CYS A 247 52.84 -18.37 27.55
C CYS A 247 53.22 -19.72 26.92
N ILE A 248 53.08 -19.85 25.60
CA ILE A 248 53.40 -21.07 24.84
C ILE A 248 54.60 -20.80 23.93
N ARG A 249 55.67 -21.58 24.06
CA ARG A 249 56.86 -21.44 23.21
C ARG A 249 56.68 -22.21 21.90
N VAL A 250 56.99 -21.59 20.77
CA VAL A 250 56.97 -22.21 19.43
C VAL A 250 58.39 -22.18 18.87
N GLU A 251 58.99 -23.36 18.72
CA GLU A 251 60.38 -23.51 18.27
C GLU A 251 60.49 -23.84 16.77
N ASP A 252 59.43 -24.38 16.17
CA ASP A 252 59.43 -24.90 14.79
C ASP A 252 58.99 -23.88 13.74
N MET A 253 58.92 -22.58 14.08
CA MET A 253 58.39 -21.55 13.20
C MET A 253 59.13 -20.22 13.36
N GLU A 254 59.33 -19.50 12.26
CA GLU A 254 59.86 -18.14 12.29
C GLU A 254 58.76 -17.12 12.65
N ALA A 255 59.11 -16.07 13.38
CA ALA A 255 58.18 -15.04 13.84
C ALA A 255 57.34 -14.40 12.71
N PRO A 256 57.89 -14.05 11.52
CA PRO A 256 57.09 -13.52 10.42
C PRO A 256 56.06 -14.51 9.86
N VAL A 257 56.39 -15.81 9.90
CA VAL A 257 55.50 -16.89 9.44
C VAL A 257 54.40 -17.14 10.47
N PHE A 258 54.73 -17.06 11.75
CA PHE A 258 53.74 -17.19 12.84
C PHE A 258 52.72 -16.05 12.85
N LYS A 259 53.13 -14.84 12.44
CA LYS A 259 52.28 -13.66 12.39
C LYS A 259 51.30 -13.64 11.20
N ALA A 260 51.65 -14.28 10.10
CA ALA A 260 50.91 -14.26 8.83
C ALA A 260 49.64 -15.13 8.88
#